data_AF-A0A619AIG0-F1
#
_entry.id   AF-A0A619AIG0-F1
#
_cell.length_a   1.000
_cell.length_b   1.000
_cell.length_c   1.000
_cell.angle_alpha   90.00
_cell.angle_beta   90.00
_cell.angle_gamma   90.00
#
_symmetry.space_group_name_H-M   'P 1'
#
loop_
_entity.id
_entity.type
_entity.pdbx_description
1 polymer ?
#
loop_
_entity_poly.entity_id
_entity_poly.type
_entity_poly.pdbx_seq_one_letter_code
_entity_poly.pdbx_strand_id
1 'polypeptide(L)'
;MKYLPGVFFDLIVAALFAAGIGLNIDGATATAHGLLWLYAIVVLLALLLPDATKKAEEEYVHRPLLWVIYRLIMDLAIIAVTVWLNWHVLAVFLLLDIGLQQAFFHKQEKRLKEQAA
;
A
#
# COMPACT_ATOMS: atom_id res chain seq x y z
N MET A 1 -5.49 16.25 -5.87
CA MET A 1 -5.30 15.04 -6.71
C MET A 1 -4.27 14.06 -6.16
N LYS A 2 -3.41 14.42 -5.18
CA LYS A 2 -2.35 13.56 -4.61
C LYS A 2 -2.77 12.16 -4.15
N TYR A 3 -4.01 12.01 -3.67
CA TYR A 3 -4.53 10.76 -3.08
C TYR A 3 -5.31 9.88 -4.06
N LEU A 4 -5.72 10.43 -5.21
CA LEU A 4 -6.53 9.74 -6.21
C LEU A 4 -5.86 8.47 -6.74
N PRO A 5 -4.55 8.43 -7.04
CA PRO A 5 -3.92 7.19 -7.51
C PRO A 5 -4.04 6.05 -6.50
N GLY A 6 -3.90 6.35 -5.21
CA GLY A 6 -4.05 5.36 -4.14
C GLY A 6 -5.47 4.80 -4.07
N VAL A 7 -6.47 5.69 -4.03
CA VAL A 7 -7.89 5.27 -4.03
C VAL A 7 -8.24 4.47 -5.28
N PHE A 8 -7.76 4.90 -6.46
CA PHE A 8 -8.04 4.22 -7.71
C PHE A 8 -7.45 2.80 -7.74
N PHE A 9 -6.23 2.63 -7.23
CA PHE A 9 -5.63 1.31 -7.07
C PHE A 9 -6.46 0.42 -6.13
N ASP A 10 -6.87 0.95 -4.98
CA ASP A 10 -7.68 0.21 -4.01
C ASP A 10 -9.02 -0.24 -4.63
N LEU A 11 -9.65 0.62 -5.43
CA LEU A 11 -10.88 0.32 -6.17
C LEU A 11 -10.68 -0.76 -7.24
N ILE A 12 -9.57 -0.73 -7.97
CA ILE A 12 -9.23 -1.78 -8.94
C ILE A 12 -9.09 -3.13 -8.23
N VAL A 13 -8.33 -3.18 -7.13
CA VAL A 13 -8.13 -4.40 -6.35
C VAL A 13 -9.46 -4.90 -5.79
N ALA A 14 -10.28 -4.02 -5.22
CA ALA A 14 -11.60 -4.36 -4.71
C ALA A 14 -12.52 -4.91 -5.82
N ALA A 15 -12.52 -4.31 -7.01
CA ALA A 15 -13.30 -4.77 -8.15
C ALA A 15 -12.84 -6.15 -8.64
N LEU A 16 -11.53 -6.40 -8.68
CA LEU A 16 -10.98 -7.70 -9.05
C LEU A 16 -11.35 -8.78 -8.02
N PHE A 17 -11.32 -8.47 -6.73
CA PHE A 17 -11.80 -9.39 -5.70
C PHE A 17 -13.31 -9.62 -5.80
N ALA A 18 -14.11 -8.58 -6.01
CA ALA A 18 -15.56 -8.73 -6.18
C ALA A 18 -15.91 -9.60 -7.39
N ALA A 19 -15.23 -9.40 -8.52
CA ALA A 19 -15.42 -10.22 -9.72
C ALA A 19 -14.90 -11.65 -9.53
N GLY A 20 -13.72 -11.82 -8.94
CA GLY A 20 -13.09 -13.12 -8.76
C GLY A 20 -13.81 -14.00 -7.74
N ILE A 21 -14.22 -13.42 -6.63
CA ILE A 21 -14.83 -14.14 -5.49
C ILE A 21 -16.36 -14.16 -5.63
N GLY A 22 -16.97 -13.01 -5.95
CA GLY A 22 -18.41 -12.87 -6.03
C GLY A 22 -19.02 -13.43 -7.32
N LEU A 23 -18.32 -13.32 -8.45
CA LEU A 23 -18.78 -13.79 -9.76
C LEU A 23 -18.03 -15.05 -10.24
N ASN A 24 -17.11 -15.59 -9.43
CA ASN A 24 -16.32 -16.79 -9.72
C ASN A 24 -15.54 -16.70 -11.05
N ILE A 25 -14.98 -15.52 -11.34
CA ILE A 25 -14.13 -15.29 -12.51
C ILE A 25 -12.67 -15.53 -12.10
N ASP A 26 -12.16 -16.75 -12.30
CA ASP A 26 -10.81 -17.15 -11.87
C ASP A 26 -9.70 -16.19 -12.36
N GLY A 27 -9.85 -15.68 -13.59
CA GLY A 27 -8.91 -14.72 -14.17
C GLY A 27 -8.81 -13.41 -13.39
N ALA A 28 -9.89 -12.96 -12.73
CA ALA A 28 -9.89 -11.75 -11.92
C ALA A 28 -9.10 -11.94 -10.61
N THR A 29 -9.28 -13.08 -9.94
CA THR A 29 -8.50 -13.45 -8.74
C THR A 29 -7.02 -13.59 -9.07
N ALA A 30 -6.67 -14.24 -10.18
CA ALA A 30 -5.29 -14.35 -10.64
C ALA A 30 -4.67 -12.97 -10.97
N THR A 31 -5.44 -12.08 -11.58
CA THR A 31 -5.01 -10.71 -11.89
C THR A 31 -4.77 -9.90 -10.61
N ALA A 32 -5.66 -10.01 -9.61
CA ALA A 32 -5.47 -9.36 -8.31
C ALA A 32 -4.18 -9.85 -7.64
N HIS A 33 -3.93 -11.16 -7.65
CA HIS A 33 -2.72 -11.75 -7.09
C HIS A 33 -1.45 -11.17 -7.74
N GLY A 34 -1.39 -11.15 -9.08
CA GLY A 34 -0.26 -10.60 -9.81
C GLY A 34 -0.05 -9.11 -9.58
N LEU A 35 -1.13 -8.33 -9.55
CA LEU A 35 -1.09 -6.90 -9.31
C LEU A 35 -0.57 -6.56 -7.91
N LEU A 36 -1.02 -7.30 -6.89
CA LEU A 36 -0.57 -7.13 -5.51
C LEU A 36 0.90 -7.51 -5.33
N TRP A 37 1.37 -8.58 -6.01
CA TRP A 37 2.79 -8.91 -6.03
C TRP A 37 3.64 -7.81 -6.64
N LEU A 38 3.22 -7.28 -7.79
CA LEU A 38 3.91 -6.17 -8.44
C LEU A 38 3.97 -4.95 -7.53
N TYR A 39 2.84 -4.59 -6.91
CA TYR A 39 2.77 -3.49 -5.96
C TYR A 39 3.75 -3.69 -4.80
N ALA A 40 3.73 -4.86 -4.17
CA ALA A 40 4.57 -5.12 -3.00
C ALA A 40 6.05 -5.02 -3.33
N ILE A 41 6.49 -5.66 -4.42
CA ILE A 41 7.89 -5.62 -4.85
C ILE A 41 8.32 -4.17 -5.16
N VAL A 42 7.52 -3.42 -5.91
CA VAL A 42 7.85 -2.03 -6.28
C VAL A 42 7.95 -1.15 -5.04
N VAL A 43 7.03 -1.29 -4.08
CA VAL A 43 7.04 -0.50 -2.84
C VAL A 43 8.25 -0.84 -1.97
N LEU A 44 8.56 -2.12 -1.78
CA LEU A 44 9.76 -2.53 -1.03
C LEU A 44 11.02 -1.96 -1.66
N LEU A 45 11.17 -2.13 -2.98
CA LEU A 45 12.34 -1.61 -3.69
C LEU A 45 12.45 -0.09 -3.55
N ALA A 46 11.34 0.63 -3.67
CA ALA A 46 11.33 2.09 -3.52
C ALA A 46 11.75 2.55 -2.11
N LEU A 47 11.45 1.77 -1.06
CA LEU A 47 11.81 2.09 0.33
C LEU A 47 13.23 1.63 0.71
N LEU A 48 13.74 0.59 0.05
CA LEU A 48 15.07 0.03 0.29
C LEU A 48 16.17 0.71 -0.52
N LEU A 49 15.84 1.31 -1.67
CA LEU A 49 16.81 2.00 -2.52
C LEU A 49 17.08 3.42 -2.02
N PRO A 50 18.33 3.77 -1.65
CA PRO A 50 18.65 5.08 -1.07
C PRO A 50 18.24 6.26 -1.93
N ASP A 51 18.43 6.18 -3.25
CA ASP A 51 18.12 7.28 -4.18
C ASP A 51 16.60 7.51 -4.28
N ALA A 52 15.82 6.42 -4.31
CA ALA A 52 14.36 6.49 -4.35
C ALA A 52 13.81 7.04 -3.02
N THR A 53 14.33 6.56 -1.90
CA THR A 53 13.97 7.05 -0.57
C THR A 53 14.31 8.53 -0.42
N LYS A 54 15.51 8.97 -0.82
CA LYS A 54 15.91 10.38 -0.74
C LYS A 54 14.96 11.28 -1.55
N LYS A 55 14.64 10.89 -2.78
CA LYS A 55 13.67 11.62 -3.60
C LYS A 55 12.29 11.68 -2.93
N ALA A 56 11.83 10.56 -2.37
CA ALA A 56 10.55 10.51 -1.65
C ALA A 56 10.56 11.38 -0.37
N GLU A 57 11.71 11.52 0.30
CA GLU A 57 11.88 12.42 1.44
C GLU A 57 11.78 13.90 1.02
N GLU A 58 12.39 14.27 -0.11
CA GLU A 58 12.38 15.64 -0.64
C GLU A 58 10.99 16.07 -1.12
N GLU A 59 10.25 15.17 -1.78
CA GLU A 59 8.89 15.42 -2.28
C GLU A 59 7.81 15.22 -1.21
N TYR A 60 8.20 14.89 0.03
CA TYR A 60 7.25 14.60 1.10
C TYR A 60 6.47 15.85 1.52
N VAL A 61 5.15 15.71 1.63
CA VAL A 61 4.26 16.73 2.18
C VAL A 61 3.34 16.05 3.18
N HIS A 62 3.06 16.76 4.28
CA HIS A 62 2.20 16.34 5.38
C HIS A 62 0.94 15.60 4.90
N ARG A 63 0.62 14.50 5.58
CA ARG A 63 -0.55 13.67 5.30
C ARG A 63 -1.64 13.91 6.35
N PRO A 64 -2.87 14.29 5.93
CA PRO A 64 -4.00 14.41 6.84
C PRO A 64 -4.29 13.10 7.56
N LEU A 65 -4.68 13.18 8.83
CA LEU A 65 -4.97 12.01 9.67
C LEU A 65 -6.01 11.06 9.03
N LEU A 66 -7.08 11.62 8.44
CA LEU A 66 -8.10 10.84 7.76
C LEU A 66 -7.53 10.00 6.61
N TRP A 67 -6.56 10.52 5.87
CA TRP A 67 -5.89 9.78 4.81
C TRP A 67 -5.05 8.63 5.35
N VAL A 68 -4.33 8.86 6.44
CA VAL A 68 -3.51 7.82 7.09
C VAL A 68 -4.40 6.67 7.60
N ILE A 69 -5.53 6.99 8.24
CA ILE A 69 -6.48 6.00 8.73
C ILE A 69 -7.10 5.21 7.57
N TYR A 70 -7.59 5.90 6.53
CA TYR A 70 -8.12 5.25 5.34
C TYR A 70 -7.11 4.25 4.75
N ARG A 71 -5.86 4.67 4.57
CA ARG A 71 -4.83 3.83 3.97
C ARG A 71 -4.55 2.59 4.81
N LEU A 72 -4.42 2.74 6.12
CA LEU A 72 -4.21 1.62 7.03
C LEU A 72 -5.36 0.61 6.97
N ILE A 73 -6.62 1.08 6.96
CA ILE A 73 -7.78 0.20 6.87
C ILE A 73 -7.77 -0.59 5.56
N MET A 74 -7.48 0.06 4.44
CA MET A 74 -7.43 -0.60 3.13
C MET A 74 -6.29 -1.62 3.05
N ASP A 75 -5.10 -1.28 3.54
CA ASP A 75 -3.96 -2.20 3.53
C ASP A 75 -4.26 -3.45 4.39
N LEU A 76 -4.87 -3.27 5.57
CA LEU A 76 -5.29 -4.39 6.42
C LEU A 76 -6.39 -5.24 5.78
N ALA A 77 -7.36 -4.62 5.10
CA ALA A 77 -8.41 -5.34 4.40
C ALA A 77 -7.83 -6.21 3.26
N ILE A 78 -6.90 -5.65 2.47
CA ILE A 78 -6.22 -6.39 1.41
C ILE A 78 -5.45 -7.58 2.02
N ILE A 79 -4.70 -7.38 3.11
CA ILE A 79 -3.98 -8.48 3.78
C ILE A 79 -4.95 -9.56 4.27
N ALA A 80 -6.07 -9.19 4.89
CA ALA A 80 -7.06 -10.15 5.36
C ALA A 80 -7.60 -11.02 4.21
N VAL A 81 -7.92 -10.42 3.06
CA VAL A 81 -8.35 -11.16 1.87
C VAL A 81 -7.22 -12.05 1.34
N THR A 82 -6.00 -11.54 1.31
CA THR A 82 -4.80 -12.27 0.87
C THR A 82 -4.59 -13.54 1.72
N VAL A 83 -4.72 -13.43 3.03
CA VAL A 83 -4.65 -14.57 3.96
C VAL A 83 -5.82 -15.54 3.72
N TRP A 84 -7.04 -15.03 3.58
CA TRP A 84 -8.22 -15.86 3.32
C TRP A 84 -8.11 -16.69 2.03
N LEU A 85 -7.47 -16.14 1.00
CA LEU A 85 -7.18 -16.81 -0.27
C LEU A 85 -5.94 -17.73 -0.22
N ASN A 86 -5.36 -17.94 0.97
CA ASN A 86 -4.15 -18.73 1.21
C ASN A 86 -2.86 -18.17 0.56
N TRP A 87 -2.81 -16.89 0.23
CA TRP A 87 -1.62 -16.22 -0.35
C TRP A 87 -0.66 -15.73 0.74
N HIS A 88 -0.31 -16.61 1.67
CA HIS A 88 0.44 -16.28 2.88
C HIS A 88 1.77 -15.56 2.62
N VAL A 89 2.52 -15.98 1.60
CA VAL A 89 3.80 -15.35 1.26
C VAL A 89 3.59 -13.89 0.84
N LEU A 90 2.59 -13.63 -0.01
CA LEU A 90 2.24 -12.26 -0.41
C LEU A 90 1.78 -11.43 0.81
N ALA A 91 0.99 -12.02 1.71
CA ALA A 91 0.55 -11.33 2.93
C ALA A 91 1.73 -10.87 3.81
N VAL A 92 2.79 -11.69 3.91
CA VAL A 92 4.02 -11.31 4.63
C VAL A 92 4.71 -10.12 3.95
N PHE A 93 4.82 -10.12 2.62
CA PHE A 93 5.41 -8.99 1.88
C PHE A 93 4.60 -7.71 2.10
N LEU A 94 3.27 -7.77 1.99
CA LEU A 94 2.40 -6.62 2.24
C LEU A 94 2.51 -6.10 3.69
N LEU A 95 2.69 -6.99 4.68
CA LEU A 95 2.94 -6.58 6.07
C LEU A 95 4.27 -5.84 6.22
N LEU A 96 5.33 -6.32 5.56
CA LEU A 96 6.63 -5.65 5.54
C LEU A 96 6.51 -4.25 4.91
N ASP A 97 5.76 -4.13 3.81
CA ASP A 97 5.51 -2.84 3.15
C ASP A 97 4.89 -1.83 4.12
N ILE A 98 3.81 -2.23 4.80
CA ILE A 98 3.10 -1.36 5.74
C ILE A 98 4.05 -0.92 6.85
N GLY A 99 4.83 -1.85 7.43
CA GLY A 99 5.78 -1.54 8.49
C GLY A 99 6.82 -0.52 8.05
N LEU A 100 7.43 -0.72 6.88
CA LEU A 100 8.43 0.19 6.33
C LEU A 100 7.83 1.55 5.96
N GLN A 101 6.65 1.57 5.35
CA GLN A 101 5.94 2.81 5.03
C GLN A 101 5.60 3.62 6.28
N GLN A 102 5.08 2.96 7.33
CA GLN A 102 4.76 3.61 8.59
C GLN A 102 6.01 4.21 9.25
N ALA A 103 7.12 3.46 9.29
CA ALA A 103 8.39 3.96 9.80
C ALA A 103 8.87 5.19 9.02
N PHE A 104 8.80 5.13 7.68
CA PHE A 104 9.15 6.24 6.81
C PHE A 104 8.28 7.46 7.08
N PHE A 105 6.95 7.34 7.07
CA PHE A 105 6.04 8.46 7.29
C PHE A 105 6.17 9.06 8.68
N HIS A 106 6.36 8.23 9.72
CA HIS A 106 6.60 8.71 11.08
C HIS A 106 7.83 9.61 11.15
N LYS A 107 8.95 9.19 10.52
CA LYS A 107 10.18 9.96 10.43
C LYS A 107 9.96 11.31 9.73
N GLN A 108 9.24 11.31 8.60
CA GLN A 108 8.98 12.54 7.83
C GLN A 108 8.06 13.51 8.57
N GLU A 109 6.99 13.02 9.18
CA GLU A 109 6.06 13.84 9.98
C GLU A 109 6.76 14.47 11.19
N LYS A 110 7.67 13.72 11.84
CA LYS A 110 8.51 14.26 12.91
C LYS A 110 9.41 15.39 12.40
N ARG A 111 10.11 15.18 11.28
CA ARG A 111 10.99 16.19 10.66
C ARG A 111 10.23 17.47 10.32
N LEU A 112 9.04 17.36 9.73
CA LEU A 112 8.21 18.54 9.39
C LEU A 112 7.76 19.31 10.63
N LYS A 113 7.42 18.62 11.73
CA LYS A 113 7.07 19.27 13.00
C LYS A 113 8.26 20.03 13.61
N GLU A 114 9.45 19.44 13.56
CA GLU A 114 10.67 20.08 14.07
C GLU A 114 11.10 21.29 13.24
N GLN A 115 10.84 21.29 11.92
CA GLN A 115 11.12 22.44 11.04
C GLN A 115 10.11 23.58 11.17
N ALA A 116 8.90 23.30 11.68
CA ALA A 116 7.84 24.28 11.88
C ALA A 116 7.84 24.92 13.27
N ALA A 117 8.70 24.42 14.19
CA ALA A 117 8.90 24.93 15.54
C ALA A 117 10.09 25.89 15.60
#